data_AF-A0A1Y5RHD5-F1
#
_entry.id   AF-A0A1Y5RHD5-F1
#
_cell.length_a   1.000
_cell.length_b   1.000
_cell.length_c   1.000
_cell.angle_alpha   90.00
_cell.angle_beta   90.00
_cell.angle_gamma   90.00
#
_symmetry.space_group_name_H-M   'P 1'
#
loop_
_entity.id
_entity.type
_entity.pdbx_description
1 polymer ?
#
loop_
_entity_poly.entity_id
_entity_poly.type
_entity_poly.pdbx_seq_one_letter_code
_entity_poly.pdbx_strand_id
1 'polypeptide(L)'
;MSDKKPNISDMFVTLIAKMEARDLSGAKDIDGWFLCPCCQQPTLTEREEYETCPLCLWIDDGQDDGDADDLLPMSENEQTLTQARANFADHGDRFTADASRDAVVQTPARKAALRYLEEVRAGKPFDIEAFHTRLAKLEEHP
;
A
#
# COMPACT_ATOMS: atom_id res chain seq x y z
N MET A 1 16.90 28.72 17.91
CA MET A 1 15.57 28.78 18.57
C MET A 1 14.95 27.42 18.34
N SER A 2 14.68 26.68 19.41
CA SER A 2 14.34 25.24 19.35
C SER A 2 13.09 24.97 18.53
N ASP A 3 13.20 24.00 17.62
CA ASP A 3 12.05 23.35 17.01
C ASP A 3 11.19 22.72 18.11
N LYS A 4 10.03 23.32 18.35
CA LYS A 4 9.09 22.84 19.36
C LYS A 4 8.40 21.63 18.78
N LYS A 5 8.70 20.43 19.29
CA LYS A 5 7.99 19.21 18.88
C LYS A 5 6.47 19.43 19.01
N PRO A 6 5.68 19.08 17.98
CA PRO A 6 4.23 19.22 18.04
C PRO A 6 3.68 18.42 19.22
N ASN A 7 2.70 18.98 19.92
CA ASN A 7 2.11 18.30 21.07
C ASN A 7 1.06 17.28 20.58
N ILE A 8 0.77 16.25 21.39
CA ILE A 8 -0.15 15.15 21.05
C ILE A 8 -1.53 15.65 20.59
N SER A 9 -2.03 16.74 21.15
CA SER A 9 -3.30 17.36 20.76
C SER A 9 -3.24 17.96 19.36
N ASP A 10 -2.12 18.57 18.97
CA ASP A 10 -1.95 19.15 17.63
C ASP A 10 -1.87 18.05 16.57
N MET A 11 -1.23 16.93 16.93
CA MET A 11 -1.19 15.74 16.09
C MET A 11 -2.59 15.13 15.91
N PHE A 12 -3.37 15.05 16.99
CA PHE A 12 -4.74 14.52 16.95
C PHE A 12 -5.69 15.42 16.14
N VAL A 13 -5.59 16.73 16.29
CA VAL A 13 -6.37 17.70 15.50
C VAL A 13 -6.01 17.64 14.02
N THR A 14 -4.72 17.54 13.69
CA THR A 14 -4.27 17.38 12.31
C THR A 14 -4.78 16.07 11.71
N LEU A 15 -4.77 14.99 12.49
CA LEU A 15 -5.30 13.68 12.08
C LEU A 15 -6.79 13.76 11.76
N ILE A 16 -7.61 14.32 12.67
CA ILE A 16 -9.04 14.49 12.42
C ILE A 16 -9.30 15.40 11.21
N ALA A 17 -8.55 16.49 11.06
CA ALA A 17 -8.68 17.36 9.90
C ALA A 17 -8.34 16.64 8.58
N LYS A 18 -7.33 15.76 8.58
CA LYS A 18 -7.02 14.88 7.42
C LYS A 18 -8.15 13.88 7.17
N MET A 19 -8.76 13.32 8.22
CA MET A 19 -9.90 12.41 8.12
C MET A 19 -11.19 13.09 7.63
N GLU A 20 -11.40 14.37 7.94
CA GLU A 20 -12.57 15.14 7.50
C GLU A 20 -12.40 15.74 6.10
N ALA A 21 -11.17 15.92 5.63
CA ALA A 21 -10.83 16.48 4.31
C ALA A 21 -10.87 15.46 3.16
N ARG A 22 -11.32 14.22 3.43
CA ARG A 22 -11.27 13.04 2.53
C ARG A 22 -12.14 13.18 1.29
N ASP A 23 -11.65 13.96 0.34
CA ASP A 23 -12.09 13.92 -1.03
C ASP A 23 -11.46 12.69 -1.71
N LEU A 24 -12.26 11.64 -1.90
CA LEU A 24 -11.87 10.46 -2.68
C LEU A 24 -11.68 10.78 -4.18
N SER A 25 -11.88 12.03 -4.63
CA SER A 25 -11.61 12.47 -6.00
C SER A 25 -10.12 12.41 -6.30
N GLY A 26 -9.66 11.22 -6.65
CA GLY A 26 -8.25 10.93 -6.86
C GLY A 26 -7.91 9.46 -6.65
N ALA A 27 -8.69 8.76 -5.81
CA ALA A 27 -8.59 7.32 -5.67
C ALA A 27 -8.92 6.64 -7.01
N LYS A 28 -7.92 5.96 -7.56
CA LYS A 28 -8.06 5.20 -8.81
C LYS A 28 -8.59 3.81 -8.49
N ASP A 29 -9.55 3.33 -9.26
CA ASP A 29 -10.05 1.96 -9.20
C ASP A 29 -10.00 1.28 -10.57
N ILE A 30 -10.02 -0.06 -10.55
CA ILE A 30 -10.21 -0.91 -11.73
C ILE A 30 -11.29 -1.91 -11.39
N ASP A 31 -12.42 -1.84 -12.10
CA ASP A 31 -13.54 -2.77 -11.97
C ASP A 31 -14.04 -2.92 -10.52
N GLY A 32 -14.13 -1.79 -9.80
CA GLY A 32 -14.61 -1.74 -8.42
C GLY A 32 -13.56 -2.04 -7.35
N TRP A 33 -12.29 -2.20 -7.73
CA TRP A 33 -11.18 -2.40 -6.79
C TRP A 33 -10.23 -1.22 -6.81
N PHE A 34 -10.00 -0.65 -5.63
CA PHE A 34 -9.11 0.48 -5.49
C PHE A 34 -7.64 0.07 -5.62
N LEU A 35 -6.87 0.95 -6.25
CA LEU A 35 -5.43 0.78 -6.35
C LEU A 35 -4.79 1.07 -4.99
N CYS A 36 -3.96 0.14 -4.52
CA CYS A 36 -3.12 0.38 -3.35
C CYS A 36 -2.18 1.56 -3.62
N PRO A 37 -2.07 2.55 -2.71
CA PRO A 37 -1.24 3.74 -2.94
C PRO A 37 0.25 3.38 -3.07
N CYS A 38 0.71 2.28 -2.45
CA CYS A 38 2.08 1.80 -2.54
C CYS A 38 2.37 1.06 -3.86
N CYS A 39 1.71 -0.07 -4.12
CA CYS A 39 2.05 -0.94 -5.25
C CYS A 39 1.26 -0.65 -6.54
N GLN A 40 0.24 0.22 -6.46
CA GLN A 40 -0.64 0.60 -7.56
C GLN A 40 -1.37 -0.57 -8.23
N GLN A 41 -1.59 -1.66 -7.51
CA GLN A 41 -2.37 -2.81 -7.98
C GLN A 41 -3.80 -2.73 -7.40
N PRO A 42 -4.83 -3.20 -8.13
CA PRO A 42 -6.22 -3.19 -7.67
C PRO A 42 -6.42 -4.27 -6.61
N THR A 43 -6.11 -3.94 -5.37
CA THR A 43 -6.05 -4.90 -4.26
C THR A 43 -6.92 -4.51 -3.08
N LEU A 44 -7.40 -3.28 -3.05
CA LEU A 44 -8.17 -2.76 -1.92
C LEU A 44 -9.66 -2.78 -2.28
N THR A 45 -10.49 -3.22 -1.35
CA THR A 45 -11.96 -3.15 -1.45
C THR A 45 -12.49 -1.77 -1.06
N GLU A 46 -11.82 -1.10 -0.13
CA GLU A 46 -12.17 0.23 0.35
C GLU A 46 -10.90 1.10 0.45
N ARG A 47 -11.08 2.43 0.47
CA ARG A 47 -9.97 3.38 0.65
C ARG A 47 -10.05 4.03 2.02
N GLU A 48 -8.89 4.21 2.63
CA GLU A 48 -8.67 4.90 3.90
C GLU A 48 -9.34 4.26 5.13
N GLU A 49 -9.68 2.98 5.01
CA GLU A 49 -10.31 2.15 6.05
C GLU A 49 -9.31 1.19 6.71
N TYR A 50 -8.01 1.51 6.65
CA TYR A 50 -6.92 0.72 7.23
C TYR A 50 -6.82 -0.71 6.64
N GLU A 51 -7.37 -0.92 5.44
CA GLU A 51 -7.24 -2.18 4.73
C GLU A 51 -5.76 -2.44 4.41
N THR A 52 -5.28 -3.65 4.69
CA THR A 52 -3.91 -4.06 4.37
C THR A 52 -3.86 -4.66 2.98
N CYS A 53 -3.07 -4.07 2.08
CA CYS A 53 -2.85 -4.63 0.76
C CYS A 53 -2.26 -6.05 0.87
N PRO A 54 -2.93 -7.12 0.40
CA PRO A 54 -2.41 -8.48 0.54
C PRO A 54 -1.12 -8.73 -0.26
N LEU A 55 -0.84 -7.91 -1.28
CA LEU A 55 0.33 -8.05 -2.14
C LEU A 55 1.60 -7.41 -1.56
N CYS A 56 1.49 -6.18 -1.07
CA CYS A 56 2.63 -5.39 -0.60
C CYS A 56 2.60 -5.10 0.90
N LEU A 57 1.52 -5.41 1.60
CA LEU A 57 1.31 -5.18 3.03
C LEU A 57 1.21 -3.72 3.46
N TRP A 58 1.05 -2.80 2.51
CA TRP A 58 0.74 -1.41 2.83
C TRP A 58 -0.63 -1.32 3.50
N ILE A 59 -0.70 -0.69 4.68
CA ILE A 59 -1.96 -0.37 5.36
C ILE A 59 -2.45 0.95 4.79
N ASP A 60 -3.67 0.97 4.25
CA ASP A 60 -4.28 2.16 3.69
C ASP A 60 -4.84 3.07 4.79
N ASP A 61 -3.94 3.80 5.46
CA ASP A 61 -4.22 4.75 6.53
C ASP A 61 -4.66 6.15 6.03
N GLY A 62 -4.86 6.30 4.73
CA GLY A 62 -5.21 7.55 4.06
C GLY A 62 -4.03 8.34 3.49
N GLN A 63 -2.79 7.86 3.64
CA GLN A 63 -1.64 8.48 2.98
C GLN A 63 -1.70 8.29 1.46
N ASP A 64 -1.46 9.38 0.70
CA ASP A 64 -1.45 9.36 -0.76
C ASP A 64 -0.44 10.38 -1.34
N ASP A 65 -0.54 10.72 -2.63
CA ASP A 65 0.41 11.57 -3.36
C ASP A 65 0.73 12.91 -2.68
N GLY A 66 -0.25 13.53 -2.01
CA GLY A 66 -0.10 14.85 -1.37
C GLY A 66 0.79 14.84 -0.12
N ASP A 67 0.91 13.69 0.54
CA ASP A 67 1.72 13.51 1.75
C ASP A 67 2.63 12.29 1.66
N ALA A 68 3.00 11.87 0.44
CA ALA A 68 3.76 10.64 0.20
C ALA A 68 5.18 10.63 0.83
N ASP A 69 5.77 11.81 1.00
CA ASP A 69 7.10 12.00 1.61
C ASP A 69 7.04 12.12 3.14
N ASP A 70 5.83 12.23 3.73
CA ASP A 70 5.67 12.33 5.17
C ASP A 70 5.82 10.97 5.84
N LEU A 71 6.46 10.94 7.02
CA LEU A 71 6.43 9.76 7.89
C LEU A 71 5.32 9.97 8.92
N LEU A 72 4.17 9.34 8.70
CA LEU A 72 3.00 9.48 9.58
C LEU A 72 3.28 8.81 10.95
N PRO A 73 3.28 9.55 12.07
CA PRO A 73 3.71 9.02 13.37
C PRO A 73 2.84 7.90 13.95
N MET A 74 1.59 7.80 13.50
CA MET A 74 0.62 6.79 13.95
C MET A 74 0.45 5.65 12.95
N SER A 75 1.23 5.67 11.86
CA SER A 75 1.15 4.65 10.83
C SER A 75 1.95 3.42 11.21
N GLU A 76 1.31 2.26 11.09
CA GLU A 76 1.97 0.95 11.18
C GLU A 76 2.85 0.64 9.96
N ASN A 77 2.89 1.54 8.97
CA ASN A 77 3.72 1.39 7.79
C ASN A 77 5.22 1.60 8.06
N GLU A 78 5.58 2.32 9.13
CA GLU A 78 6.96 2.57 9.59
C GLU A 78 7.93 3.19 8.55
N GLN A 79 7.43 3.62 7.38
CA GLN A 79 8.20 4.23 6.30
C GLN A 79 7.29 5.16 5.49
N THR A 80 7.91 6.07 4.73
CA THR A 80 7.16 6.96 3.82
C THR A 80 6.59 6.17 2.63
N LEU A 81 5.47 6.65 2.09
CA LEU A 81 4.88 6.08 0.88
C LEU A 81 5.84 6.18 -0.32
N THR A 82 6.62 7.27 -0.42
CA THR A 82 7.66 7.44 -1.44
C THR A 82 8.72 6.33 -1.36
N GLN A 83 9.22 6.00 -0.17
CA GLN A 83 10.19 4.91 0.01
C GLN A 83 9.59 3.56 -0.36
N ALA A 84 8.37 3.27 0.10
CA ALA A 84 7.70 2.01 -0.19
C ALA A 84 7.43 1.82 -1.69
N ARG A 85 7.00 2.88 -2.39
CA ARG A 85 6.84 2.89 -3.86
C ARG A 85 8.17 2.62 -4.56
N ALA A 86 9.25 3.27 -4.15
CA ALA A 86 10.57 3.08 -4.73
C ALA A 86 11.07 1.63 -4.56
N ASN A 87 10.94 1.08 -3.35
CA ASN A 87 11.29 -0.32 -3.08
C ASN A 87 10.45 -1.28 -3.94
N PHE A 88 9.14 -1.04 -4.04
CA PHE A 88 8.26 -1.95 -4.79
C PHE A 88 8.55 -1.92 -6.29
N ALA A 89 8.88 -0.74 -6.82
CA ALA A 89 9.32 -0.59 -8.20
C ALA A 89 10.66 -1.31 -8.47
N ASP A 90 11.59 -1.28 -7.51
CA ASP A 90 12.92 -1.89 -7.63
C ASP A 90 12.88 -3.42 -7.59
N HIS A 91 12.22 -4.02 -6.60
CA HIS A 91 12.29 -5.46 -6.37
C HIS A 91 10.95 -6.11 -5.96
N GLY A 92 9.83 -5.42 -6.21
CA GLY A 92 8.49 -5.97 -5.99
C GLY A 92 8.14 -6.16 -4.51
N ASP A 93 8.72 -5.36 -3.63
CA ASP A 93 8.48 -5.38 -2.18
C ASP A 93 8.48 -3.95 -1.63
N ARG A 94 7.67 -3.65 -0.61
CA ARG A 94 7.69 -2.32 0.02
C ARG A 94 8.90 -2.13 0.93
N PHE A 95 9.46 -3.20 1.47
CA PHE A 95 10.61 -3.14 2.38
C PHE A 95 11.91 -3.01 1.60
N THR A 96 12.99 -2.58 2.26
CA THR A 96 14.31 -2.62 1.63
C THR A 96 14.77 -4.07 1.46
N ALA A 97 15.65 -4.32 0.49
CA ALA A 97 16.11 -5.68 0.19
C ALA A 97 16.85 -6.36 1.37
N ASP A 98 17.41 -5.57 2.29
CA ASP A 98 18.16 -5.97 3.48
C ASP A 98 17.32 -6.05 4.77
N ALA A 99 16.05 -5.62 4.74
CA ALA A 99 15.14 -5.76 5.89
C ALA A 99 14.77 -7.24 6.13
N SER A 100 14.56 -7.62 7.40
CA SER A 100 14.15 -9.00 7.77
C SER A 100 12.80 -9.36 7.15
N ARG A 101 12.76 -10.41 6.32
CA ARG A 101 11.69 -10.69 5.33
C ARG A 101 10.67 -11.75 5.79
N ASP A 102 10.30 -11.78 7.07
CA ASP A 102 9.55 -12.93 7.59
C ASP A 102 8.04 -12.91 7.23
N ALA A 103 7.54 -14.13 7.00
CA ALA A 103 6.19 -14.59 6.66
C ALA A 103 5.62 -14.26 5.26
N VAL A 104 5.41 -12.99 4.89
CA VAL A 104 4.51 -12.69 3.75
C VAL A 104 5.23 -12.48 2.42
N VAL A 105 6.50 -12.08 2.45
CA VAL A 105 7.23 -11.59 1.26
C VAL A 105 7.59 -12.68 0.23
N GLN A 106 7.59 -13.96 0.58
CA GLN A 106 8.10 -15.04 -0.30
C GLN A 106 7.17 -16.23 -0.51
N THR A 107 5.89 -16.14 -0.17
CA THR A 107 4.97 -17.26 -0.40
C THR A 107 4.88 -17.61 -1.89
N PRO A 108 4.68 -18.89 -2.27
CA PRO A 108 4.48 -19.27 -3.66
C PRO A 108 3.31 -18.53 -4.33
N ALA A 109 2.25 -18.24 -3.56
CA ALA A 109 1.11 -17.45 -4.02
C ALA A 109 1.53 -16.02 -4.39
N ARG A 110 2.35 -15.36 -3.56
CA ARG A 110 2.85 -14.01 -3.83
C ARG A 110 3.73 -13.98 -5.07
N LYS A 111 4.62 -14.95 -5.20
CA LYS A 111 5.45 -15.12 -6.40
C LYS A 111 4.61 -15.33 -7.66
N ALA A 112 3.51 -16.08 -7.57
CA ALA A 112 2.61 -16.27 -8.69
C ALA A 112 1.83 -14.99 -9.06
N ALA A 113 1.45 -14.17 -8.09
CA ALA A 113 0.83 -12.86 -8.31
C ALA A 113 1.83 -11.88 -8.97
N LEU A 114 3.05 -11.76 -8.44
CA LEU A 114 4.09 -10.90 -9.02
C LEU A 114 4.46 -11.33 -10.45
N ARG A 115 4.64 -12.63 -10.69
CA ARG A 115 4.90 -13.14 -12.05
C ARG A 115 3.78 -12.81 -13.03
N TYR A 116 2.53 -12.90 -12.58
CA TYR A 116 1.39 -12.50 -13.40
C TYR A 116 1.45 -11.02 -13.79
N LEU A 117 1.82 -10.13 -12.84
CA LEU A 117 2.00 -8.71 -13.14
C LEU A 117 3.17 -8.46 -14.11
N GLU A 118 4.26 -9.23 -14.02
CA GLU A 118 5.36 -9.19 -14.99
C GLU A 118 4.90 -9.61 -16.39
N GLU A 119 4.11 -10.67 -16.51
CA GLU A 119 3.50 -11.11 -17.78
C GLU A 119 2.61 -10.00 -18.37
N VAL A 120 1.81 -9.34 -17.52
CA VAL A 120 0.94 -8.22 -17.94
C VAL A 120 1.78 -7.04 -18.43
N ARG A 121 2.85 -6.68 -17.71
CA ARG A 121 3.83 -5.67 -18.15
C ARG A 121 4.51 -6.04 -19.47
N ALA A 122 4.68 -7.34 -19.74
CA ALA A 122 5.22 -7.86 -21.00
C ALA A 122 4.19 -7.92 -22.14
N GLY A 123 2.94 -7.47 -21.91
CA GLY A 123 1.91 -7.35 -22.94
C GLY A 123 0.78 -8.39 -22.85
N LYS A 124 0.76 -9.25 -21.82
CA LYS A 124 -0.42 -10.08 -21.53
C LYS A 124 -1.59 -9.18 -21.13
N PRO A 125 -2.82 -9.40 -21.64
CA PRO A 125 -3.99 -8.67 -21.17
C PRO A 125 -4.20 -8.85 -19.66
N PHE A 126 -4.53 -7.76 -18.97
CA PHE A 126 -4.90 -7.82 -17.56
C PHE A 126 -6.32 -8.38 -17.41
N ASP A 127 -6.42 -9.45 -16.64
CA ASP A 127 -7.62 -10.13 -16.18
C ASP A 127 -7.70 -9.98 -14.65
N ILE A 128 -8.73 -9.28 -14.18
CA ILE A 128 -8.88 -8.95 -12.76
C ILE A 128 -9.29 -10.16 -11.93
N GLU A 129 -10.17 -11.02 -12.44
CA GLU A 129 -10.59 -12.25 -11.76
C GLU A 129 -9.40 -13.20 -11.58
N ALA A 130 -8.57 -13.33 -12.61
CA ALA A 130 -7.34 -14.12 -12.55
C ALA A 130 -6.34 -13.52 -11.53
N PHE A 131 -6.26 -12.20 -11.42
CA PHE A 131 -5.42 -11.53 -10.43
C PHE A 131 -5.90 -11.83 -9.00
N HIS A 132 -7.19 -11.62 -8.71
CA HIS A 132 -7.75 -11.84 -7.37
C HIS A 132 -7.78 -13.32 -6.97
N THR A 133 -7.94 -14.25 -7.91
CA THR A 133 -7.77 -15.69 -7.65
C THR A 133 -6.36 -16.01 -7.10
N ARG A 134 -5.35 -15.23 -7.47
CA ARG A 134 -3.99 -15.37 -6.91
C ARG A 134 -3.85 -14.68 -5.56
N LEU A 135 -4.51 -13.52 -5.38
CA LEU A 135 -4.50 -12.81 -4.09
C LEU A 135 -5.21 -13.60 -2.99
N ALA A 136 -6.35 -14.24 -3.27
CA ALA A 136 -7.06 -15.06 -2.28
C ALA A 136 -6.19 -16.16 -1.66
N LYS A 137 -5.21 -16.68 -2.42
CA LYS A 137 -4.24 -17.70 -1.94
C LYS A 137 -3.17 -17.13 -1.01
N LEU A 138 -3.05 -15.80 -0.90
CA LEU A 138 -2.18 -15.13 0.07
C LEU A 138 -2.81 -15.15 1.47
N GLU A 139 -4.13 -15.02 1.53
CA GLU A 139 -4.90 -14.93 2.77
C GLU A 139 -5.12 -16.31 3.42
N GLU A 140 -4.97 -17.40 2.66
CA GLU A 140 -5.12 -18.79 3.12
C GLU A 140 -3.96 -19.28 4.04
N HIS A 141 -2.88 -18.52 4.17
CA HIS A 141 -1.69 -18.90 4.95
C HIS A 141 -1.20 -17.74 5.85
N PRO A 142 -1.71 -17.62 7.10
CA PRO A 142 -1.21 -16.68 8.10
C PRO A 142 0.19 -17.04 8.62
#